data_AF-A0AA35K548-F1
#
_entry.id   AF-A0AA35K548-F1
#
_cell.length_a   1.000
_cell.length_b   1.000
_cell.length_c   1.000
_cell.angle_alpha   90.00
_cell.angle_beta   90.00
_cell.angle_gamma   90.00
#
_symmetry.space_group_name_H-M   'P 1'
#
loop_
_entity.id
_entity.type
_entity.pdbx_description
1 polymer ?
#
loop_
_entity_poly.entity_id
_entity_poly.type
_entity_poly.pdbx_seq_one_letter_code
_entity_poly.pdbx_strand_id
1 'polypeptide(L)'
;MLQQSLEGLLLEGLQTSNIDIIRHCLRTYATIDKTRDAEALVGEVLVKPYVDEVIVEQFVQSRPNGLQTMYNKLLEFVPLHCRLLREVTGGGISSEKGNVVPGYDFLVNSVWPEIVRGLEVKLPSLFNPGNPDAFHEKYTISMDFVRKFERQCGSQASVKRLRSHPSYHSFNDKWNLPVYFQIRFREIAGALETAFSDDLEEAPAQSSYSLLATHVACASLQKCWSDQIFLPLLTHRLWKLSLQIVARYSFFISELLLRPISNESTKDKKSLASSSKECPLNPSSVEDQGNDSCSESQPLASISTTQLVLVASDLDKLQEWFPELLEIIKPKLETTGFKNIACISGALEDSKDSLLGCWPTLNSKLIQELSDSCFGCLKSAVEIPRLYRRTNKEVPTKALPYVDTALKPFHQLKNDYKDTLKPAVIEQWLEGALGKSTQKYFETISDILNSVKKMEESLKRLKQARKTVMANSTAPNGGMSDDNKIRLQLALDVEHFGIQIQKMGLQLSNIKSFSALSELVQSAKDQIAAEQT
;
A
#
# COMPACT_ATOMS: atom_id res chain seq x y z
N MET A 1 36.47 -21.08 -57.54
CA MET A 1 36.20 -22.28 -58.38
C MET A 1 35.41 -23.34 -57.62
N LEU A 2 35.99 -24.14 -56.72
CA LEU A 2 35.25 -25.25 -56.07
C LEU A 2 34.07 -24.76 -55.19
N GLN A 3 34.30 -23.71 -54.37
CA GLN A 3 33.27 -23.14 -53.50
C GLN A 3 32.10 -22.53 -54.28
N GLN A 4 32.37 -21.73 -55.31
CA GLN A 4 31.33 -21.17 -56.20
C GLN A 4 30.55 -22.26 -56.96
N SER A 5 31.21 -23.36 -57.32
CA SER A 5 30.54 -24.51 -57.94
C SER A 5 29.62 -25.24 -56.95
N LEU A 6 30.02 -25.38 -55.69
CA LEU A 6 29.19 -25.98 -54.64
C LEU A 6 28.01 -25.07 -54.25
N GLU A 7 28.23 -23.75 -54.24
CA GLU A 7 27.16 -22.76 -54.04
C GLU A 7 26.11 -22.89 -55.15
N GLY A 8 26.53 -22.92 -56.42
CA GLY A 8 25.64 -23.13 -57.57
C GLY A 8 24.87 -24.44 -57.49
N LEU A 9 25.54 -25.54 -57.13
CA LEU A 9 24.90 -26.86 -56.96
C LEU A 9 23.89 -26.90 -55.81
N LEU A 10 24.17 -26.22 -54.70
CA LEU A 10 23.22 -26.14 -53.58
C LEU A 10 21.97 -25.36 -53.97
N LEU A 11 22.14 -24.24 -54.71
CA LEU A 11 21.03 -23.44 -55.20
C LEU A 11 20.20 -24.18 -56.25
N GLU A 12 20.86 -24.87 -57.20
CA GLU A 12 20.18 -25.72 -58.18
C GLU A 12 19.38 -26.83 -57.49
N GLY A 13 19.96 -27.49 -56.49
CA GLY A 13 19.27 -28.52 -55.70
C GLY A 13 18.04 -27.98 -54.97
N LEU A 14 18.12 -26.78 -54.39
CA LEU A 14 16.99 -26.12 -53.72
C LEU A 14 15.89 -25.68 -54.70
N GLN A 15 16.25 -25.17 -55.88
CA GLN A 15 15.30 -24.74 -56.91
C GLN A 15 14.58 -25.93 -57.58
N THR A 16 15.34 -27.00 -57.88
CA THR A 16 14.80 -28.21 -58.52
C THR A 16 14.15 -29.18 -57.53
N SER A 17 14.19 -28.87 -56.23
CA SER A 17 13.72 -29.75 -55.15
C SER A 17 14.34 -31.15 -55.17
N ASN A 18 15.58 -31.27 -55.67
CA ASN A 18 16.27 -32.54 -55.81
C ASN A 18 17.10 -32.87 -54.55
N ILE A 19 16.58 -33.82 -53.77
CA ILE A 19 17.16 -34.25 -52.49
C ILE A 19 18.56 -34.85 -52.66
N ASP A 20 18.83 -35.57 -53.75
CA ASP A 20 20.11 -36.24 -53.97
C ASP A 20 21.24 -35.25 -54.25
N ILE A 21 20.94 -34.19 -55.02
CA ILE A 21 21.87 -33.09 -55.28
C ILE A 21 22.19 -32.34 -53.98
N ILE A 22 21.16 -31.99 -53.19
CA ILE A 22 21.33 -31.33 -51.89
C ILE A 22 22.18 -32.21 -50.96
N ARG A 23 21.88 -33.52 -50.88
CA ARG A 23 22.63 -34.46 -50.03
C ARG A 23 24.09 -34.57 -50.44
N HIS A 24 24.39 -34.71 -51.73
CA HIS A 24 25.76 -34.79 -52.21
C HIS A 24 26.54 -33.49 -51.97
N CYS A 25 25.88 -32.35 -52.18
CA CYS A 25 26.47 -31.04 -51.93
C CYS A 25 26.80 -30.86 -50.44
N LEU A 26 25.84 -31.13 -49.54
CA LEU A 26 26.05 -31.00 -48.09
C LEU A 26 27.08 -32.00 -47.54
N ARG A 27 27.19 -33.21 -48.10
CA ARG A 27 28.26 -34.16 -47.76
C ARG A 27 29.63 -33.62 -48.16
N THR A 28 29.72 -33.00 -49.34
CA THR A 28 30.96 -32.37 -49.81
C THR A 28 31.36 -31.21 -48.90
N TYR A 29 30.42 -30.32 -48.55
CA TYR A 29 30.65 -29.23 -47.58
C TYR A 29 31.08 -29.74 -46.20
N ALA A 30 30.52 -30.86 -45.73
CA ALA A 30 30.91 -31.47 -44.46
C ALA A 30 32.30 -32.11 -44.53
N THR A 31 32.66 -32.71 -45.67
CA THR A 31 33.98 -33.35 -45.87
C THR A 31 35.11 -32.33 -45.91
N ILE A 32 34.84 -31.12 -46.42
CA ILE A 32 35.81 -30.01 -46.47
C ILE A 32 35.76 -29.11 -45.23
N ASP A 33 35.01 -29.49 -44.19
CA ASP A 33 34.82 -28.74 -42.93
C ASP A 33 34.32 -27.28 -43.12
N LYS A 34 33.49 -27.06 -44.15
CA LYS A 34 32.87 -25.77 -44.47
C LYS A 34 31.35 -25.79 -44.28
N THR A 35 30.88 -26.45 -43.23
CA THR A 35 29.44 -26.55 -42.93
C THR A 35 28.80 -25.17 -42.70
N ARG A 36 29.53 -24.25 -42.04
CA ARG A 36 29.09 -22.87 -41.79
C ARG A 36 28.91 -22.06 -43.07
N ASP A 37 29.75 -22.27 -44.08
CA ASP A 37 29.65 -21.54 -45.36
C ASP A 37 28.33 -21.91 -46.06
N ALA A 38 27.94 -23.19 -46.02
CA ALA A 38 26.66 -23.66 -46.57
C ALA A 38 25.46 -23.13 -45.77
N GLU A 39 25.55 -23.07 -44.44
CA GLU A 39 24.52 -22.46 -43.59
C GLU A 39 24.37 -20.96 -43.86
N ALA A 40 25.47 -20.23 -44.01
CA ALA A 40 25.45 -18.81 -44.35
C ALA A 40 24.83 -18.57 -45.74
N LEU A 41 25.17 -19.41 -46.73
CA LEU A 41 24.59 -19.32 -48.08
C LEU A 41 23.07 -19.51 -48.05
N VAL A 42 22.57 -20.51 -47.31
CA VAL A 42 21.12 -20.72 -47.16
C VAL A 42 20.46 -19.51 -46.48
N GLY A 43 21.11 -18.93 -45.47
CA GLY A 43 20.66 -17.69 -44.83
C GLY A 43 20.50 -16.54 -45.85
N GLU A 44 21.55 -16.27 -46.61
CA GLU A 44 21.60 -15.15 -47.57
C GLU A 44 20.67 -15.32 -48.77
N VAL A 45 20.55 -16.53 -49.33
CA VAL A 45 19.82 -16.73 -50.59
C VAL A 45 18.36 -17.13 -50.38
N LEU A 46 18.04 -17.85 -49.30
CA LEU A 46 16.69 -18.35 -49.05
C LEU A 46 15.97 -17.59 -47.94
N VAL A 47 16.63 -17.37 -46.81
CA VAL A 47 15.98 -16.78 -45.62
C VAL A 47 15.84 -15.27 -45.76
N LYS A 48 16.93 -14.59 -46.12
CA LYS A 48 16.98 -13.12 -46.19
C LYS A 48 15.94 -12.50 -47.13
N PRO A 49 15.72 -12.99 -48.37
CA PRO A 49 14.67 -12.44 -49.23
C PRO A 49 13.28 -12.56 -48.63
N TYR A 50 12.98 -13.70 -47.99
CA TYR A 50 11.70 -13.94 -47.33
C TYR A 50 11.52 -13.03 -46.11
N VAL A 51 12.54 -12.91 -45.26
CA VAL A 51 12.56 -11.98 -44.12
C VAL A 51 12.38 -10.55 -44.61
N ASP A 52 13.00 -10.21 -45.74
CA ASP A 52 12.94 -8.87 -46.31
C ASP A 52 11.54 -8.50 -46.81
N GLU A 53 10.80 -9.48 -47.35
CA GLU A 53 9.40 -9.35 -47.78
C GLU A 53 8.43 -9.28 -46.59
N VAL A 54 8.68 -10.06 -45.54
CA VAL A 54 7.75 -10.20 -44.40
C VAL A 54 7.91 -9.08 -43.37
N ILE A 55 9.13 -8.65 -43.07
CA ILE A 55 9.39 -7.62 -42.06
C ILE A 55 9.26 -6.24 -42.69
N VAL A 56 8.04 -5.68 -42.61
CA VAL A 56 7.69 -4.35 -43.11
C VAL A 56 7.11 -3.50 -41.98
N GLU A 57 7.82 -2.43 -41.60
CA GLU A 57 7.42 -1.59 -40.45
C GLU A 57 6.02 -0.98 -40.60
N GLN A 58 5.70 -0.47 -41.78
CA GLN A 58 4.38 0.13 -42.07
C GLN A 58 3.24 -0.86 -41.87
N PHE A 59 3.45 -2.14 -42.20
CA PHE A 59 2.44 -3.19 -42.01
C PHE A 59 2.20 -3.46 -40.51
N VAL A 60 3.26 -3.48 -39.72
CA VAL A 60 3.19 -3.71 -38.27
C VAL A 60 2.48 -2.55 -37.57
N GLN A 61 2.71 -1.31 -38.00
CA GLN A 61 2.13 -0.11 -37.38
C GLN A 61 0.67 0.17 -37.80
N SER A 62 0.28 -0.18 -39.03
CA SER A 62 -1.04 0.19 -39.58
C SER A 62 -2.18 -0.75 -39.22
N ARG A 63 -1.89 -1.94 -38.68
CA ARG A 63 -2.90 -2.99 -38.41
C ARG A 63 -2.95 -3.38 -36.93
N PRO A 64 -4.16 -3.57 -36.36
CA PRO A 64 -4.27 -4.24 -35.08
C PRO A 64 -3.72 -5.67 -35.23
N ASN A 65 -2.85 -6.10 -34.32
CA ASN A 65 -2.14 -7.39 -34.35
C ASN A 65 -1.18 -7.59 -35.55
N GLY A 66 -0.69 -6.50 -36.16
CA GLY A 66 0.28 -6.56 -37.26
C GLY A 66 1.55 -7.34 -36.89
N LEU A 67 2.06 -7.13 -35.68
CA LEU A 67 3.25 -7.83 -35.16
C LEU A 67 3.04 -9.35 -35.04
N GLN A 68 1.92 -9.78 -34.46
CA GLN A 68 1.61 -11.21 -34.30
C GLN A 68 1.44 -11.89 -35.67
N THR A 69 0.80 -11.21 -36.62
CA THR A 69 0.63 -11.72 -37.98
C THR A 69 1.98 -11.87 -38.70
N MET A 70 2.87 -10.86 -38.57
CA MET A 70 4.23 -10.92 -39.10
C MET A 70 5.01 -12.09 -38.49
N TYR A 71 4.95 -12.28 -37.16
CA TYR A 71 5.61 -13.42 -36.52
C TYR A 71 5.06 -14.77 -36.96
N ASN A 72 3.74 -14.90 -37.15
CA ASN A 72 3.16 -16.13 -37.68
C ASN A 72 3.69 -16.45 -39.09
N LYS A 73 3.80 -15.45 -39.98
CA LYS A 73 4.43 -15.63 -41.30
C LYS A 73 5.90 -16.08 -41.16
N LEU A 74 6.68 -15.44 -40.30
CA LEU A 74 8.06 -15.86 -40.06
C LEU A 74 8.15 -17.31 -39.55
N LEU A 75 7.20 -17.76 -38.72
CA LEU A 75 7.11 -19.15 -38.25
C LEU A 75 6.70 -20.13 -39.35
N GLU A 76 6.01 -19.70 -40.40
CA GLU A 76 5.66 -20.53 -41.56
C GLU A 76 6.86 -20.84 -42.45
N PHE A 77 7.95 -20.06 -42.34
CA PHE A 77 9.15 -20.26 -43.16
C PHE A 77 9.75 -21.66 -43.01
N VAL A 78 9.95 -22.11 -41.76
CA VAL A 78 10.56 -23.41 -41.46
C VAL A 78 9.76 -24.60 -42.01
N PRO A 79 8.43 -24.72 -41.79
CA PRO A 79 7.67 -25.83 -42.34
C PRO A 79 7.52 -25.79 -43.87
N LEU A 80 7.48 -24.60 -44.49
CA LEU A 80 7.28 -24.45 -45.94
C LEU A 80 8.58 -24.59 -46.75
N HIS A 81 9.66 -23.94 -46.30
CA HIS A 81 10.88 -23.76 -47.10
C HIS A 81 12.07 -24.60 -46.60
N CYS A 82 12.09 -25.04 -45.34
CA CYS A 82 13.18 -25.85 -44.80
C CYS A 82 12.90 -27.36 -44.81
N ARG A 83 11.81 -27.83 -45.43
CA ARG A 83 11.42 -29.26 -45.41
C ARG A 83 12.51 -30.17 -45.99
N LEU A 84 13.04 -29.84 -47.17
CA LEU A 84 14.08 -30.63 -47.85
C LEU A 84 15.39 -30.65 -47.05
N LEU A 85 15.80 -29.50 -46.52
CA LEU A 85 17.00 -29.40 -45.68
C LEU A 85 16.85 -30.21 -44.38
N ARG A 86 15.66 -30.18 -43.77
CA ARG A 86 15.35 -30.99 -42.59
C ARG A 86 15.31 -32.49 -42.89
N GLU A 87 14.91 -32.88 -44.09
CA GLU A 87 14.91 -34.29 -44.50
C GLU A 87 16.34 -34.82 -44.72
N VAL A 88 17.23 -33.99 -45.26
CA VAL A 88 18.63 -34.36 -45.50
C VAL A 88 19.48 -34.35 -44.22
N THR A 89 19.18 -33.45 -43.27
CA THR A 89 20.00 -33.22 -42.06
C THR A 89 19.37 -33.72 -40.76
N GLY A 90 18.04 -33.79 -40.70
CA GLY A 90 17.29 -34.32 -39.57
C GLY A 90 17.04 -35.81 -39.77
N GLY A 91 17.56 -36.65 -38.87
CA GLY A 91 17.34 -38.10 -38.90
C GLY A 91 15.90 -38.55 -38.55
N GLY A 92 14.88 -37.93 -39.16
CA GLY A 92 13.46 -38.17 -38.90
C GLY A 92 12.84 -39.26 -39.78
N ILE A 93 12.62 -40.42 -39.14
CA ILE A 93 11.57 -41.46 -39.33
C ILE A 93 11.45 -42.20 -40.70
N SER A 94 11.88 -41.68 -41.86
CA SER A 94 11.71 -42.44 -43.13
C SER A 94 12.94 -42.65 -44.00
N SER A 95 14.07 -42.01 -43.71
CA SER A 95 15.30 -42.28 -44.47
C SER A 95 16.05 -43.45 -43.84
N GLU A 96 16.36 -44.45 -44.67
CA GLU A 96 17.33 -45.51 -44.38
C GLU A 96 18.53 -44.96 -43.59
N LYS A 97 18.91 -45.68 -42.52
CA LYS A 97 19.84 -45.29 -41.45
C LYS A 97 21.26 -44.86 -41.90
N GLY A 98 21.53 -44.73 -43.21
CA GLY A 98 22.82 -44.30 -43.78
C GLY A 98 22.79 -42.97 -44.56
N ASN A 99 21.64 -42.29 -44.69
CA ASN A 99 21.49 -41.16 -45.61
C ASN A 99 21.39 -39.75 -45.00
N VAL A 100 21.59 -39.62 -43.68
CA VAL A 100 21.63 -38.32 -43.00
C VAL A 100 22.99 -37.68 -43.15
N VAL A 101 23.03 -36.38 -43.41
CA VAL A 101 24.27 -35.58 -43.39
C VAL A 101 24.38 -34.87 -42.03
N PRO A 102 25.20 -35.38 -41.09
CA PRO A 102 25.35 -34.76 -39.78
C PRO A 102 26.17 -33.46 -39.87
N GLY A 103 26.06 -32.62 -38.84
CA GLY A 103 26.91 -31.43 -38.68
C GLY A 103 26.25 -30.09 -39.02
N TYR A 104 24.98 -30.10 -39.45
CA TYR A 104 24.22 -28.90 -39.79
C TYR A 104 23.09 -28.62 -38.81
N ASP A 105 22.85 -27.34 -38.55
CA ASP A 105 21.63 -26.84 -37.92
C ASP A 105 21.19 -25.53 -38.58
N PHE A 106 20.60 -25.67 -39.78
CA PHE A 106 20.10 -24.55 -40.57
C PHE A 106 19.08 -23.68 -39.79
N LEU A 107 18.31 -24.23 -38.85
CA LEU A 107 17.37 -23.43 -38.07
C LEU A 107 18.12 -22.45 -37.15
N VAL A 108 19.16 -22.93 -36.47
CA VAL A 108 19.93 -22.15 -35.51
C VAL A 108 20.92 -21.20 -36.19
N ASN A 109 21.60 -21.68 -37.23
CA ASN A 109 22.74 -20.98 -37.84
C ASN A 109 22.37 -20.17 -39.10
N SER A 110 21.24 -20.48 -39.76
CA SER A 110 20.79 -19.76 -40.96
C SER A 110 19.50 -18.99 -40.73
N VAL A 111 18.45 -19.64 -40.22
CA VAL A 111 17.11 -19.04 -40.14
C VAL A 111 17.03 -18.00 -39.02
N TRP A 112 17.38 -18.40 -37.80
CA TRP A 112 17.29 -17.52 -36.63
C TRP A 112 18.13 -16.23 -36.75
N PRO A 113 19.41 -16.26 -37.17
CA PRO A 113 20.23 -15.05 -37.26
C PRO A 113 19.70 -14.05 -38.28
N GLU A 114 19.20 -14.52 -39.42
CA GLU A 114 18.62 -13.66 -40.46
C GLU A 114 17.30 -13.02 -40.01
N ILE A 115 16.45 -13.76 -39.30
CA ILE A 115 15.23 -13.20 -38.70
C ILE A 115 15.59 -12.11 -37.67
N VAL A 116 16.51 -12.40 -36.76
CA VAL A 116 16.93 -11.42 -35.74
C VAL A 116 17.53 -10.17 -36.39
N ARG A 117 18.42 -10.34 -37.36
CA ARG A 117 19.02 -9.22 -38.11
C ARG A 117 17.94 -8.38 -38.81
N GLY A 118 16.95 -9.03 -39.42
CA GLY A 118 15.81 -8.35 -40.03
C GLY A 118 14.98 -7.55 -39.02
N LEU A 119 14.68 -8.11 -37.85
CA LEU A 119 13.96 -7.42 -36.77
C LEU A 119 14.75 -6.23 -36.23
N GLU A 120 16.06 -6.39 -36.01
CA GLU A 120 16.91 -5.34 -35.48
C GLU A 120 17.10 -4.17 -36.45
N VAL A 121 17.26 -4.45 -37.74
CA VAL A 121 17.54 -3.41 -38.76
C VAL A 121 16.26 -2.74 -39.25
N LYS A 122 15.19 -3.52 -39.51
CA LYS A 122 13.97 -3.00 -40.14
C LYS A 122 12.89 -2.60 -39.14
N LEU A 123 13.00 -3.02 -37.88
CA LEU A 123 12.00 -2.75 -36.87
C LEU A 123 12.60 -2.24 -35.54
N PRO A 124 13.45 -1.19 -35.55
CA PRO A 124 14.07 -0.67 -34.33
C PRO A 124 13.03 -0.15 -33.31
N SER A 125 11.87 0.32 -33.80
CA SER A 125 10.73 0.77 -32.98
C SER A 125 10.08 -0.36 -32.15
N LEU A 126 10.41 -1.62 -32.42
CA LEU A 126 9.99 -2.78 -31.64
C LEU A 126 10.55 -2.73 -30.21
N PHE A 127 11.80 -2.32 -30.06
CA PHE A 127 12.56 -2.41 -28.81
C PHE A 127 12.50 -1.12 -27.96
N ASN A 128 11.75 -0.10 -28.40
CA ASN A 128 11.72 1.19 -27.73
C ASN A 128 10.91 1.13 -26.41
N PRO A 129 11.52 1.40 -25.24
CA PRO A 129 10.83 1.37 -23.95
C PRO A 129 10.02 2.64 -23.66
N GLY A 130 10.06 3.67 -24.52
CA GLY A 130 9.46 4.98 -24.25
C GLY A 130 7.95 4.96 -23.97
N ASN A 131 7.21 4.03 -24.57
CA ASN A 131 5.84 3.70 -24.17
C ASN A 131 5.86 2.32 -23.48
N PRO A 132 5.66 2.25 -22.15
CA PRO A 132 5.81 1.00 -21.43
C PRO A 132 4.68 0.00 -21.72
N ASP A 133 3.45 0.45 -21.99
CA ASP A 133 2.33 -0.44 -22.34
C ASP A 133 2.60 -1.13 -23.68
N ALA A 134 2.96 -0.34 -24.70
CA ALA A 134 3.30 -0.86 -26.01
C ALA A 134 4.56 -1.74 -25.97
N PHE A 135 5.55 -1.39 -25.14
CA PHE A 135 6.76 -2.21 -24.95
C PHE A 135 6.42 -3.56 -24.33
N HIS A 136 5.57 -3.61 -23.29
CA HIS A 136 5.13 -4.85 -22.65
C HIS A 136 4.38 -5.76 -23.63
N GLU A 137 3.43 -5.21 -24.39
CA GLU A 137 2.66 -5.95 -25.39
C GLU A 137 3.58 -6.55 -26.46
N LYS A 138 4.43 -5.71 -27.06
CA LYS A 138 5.41 -6.12 -28.08
C LYS A 138 6.37 -7.18 -27.54
N TYR A 139 6.90 -7.01 -26.33
CA TYR A 139 7.78 -7.97 -25.68
C TYR A 139 7.08 -9.32 -25.49
N THR A 140 5.85 -9.32 -24.98
CA THR A 140 5.06 -10.53 -24.71
C THR A 140 4.79 -11.32 -25.99
N ILE A 141 4.37 -10.63 -27.05
CA ILE A 141 4.15 -11.24 -28.37
C ILE A 141 5.47 -11.81 -28.93
N SER A 142 6.57 -11.07 -28.77
CA SER A 142 7.90 -11.49 -29.25
C SER A 142 8.42 -12.73 -28.51
N MET A 143 8.22 -12.81 -27.20
CA MET A 143 8.62 -13.99 -26.41
C MET A 143 7.76 -15.22 -26.72
N ASP A 144 6.47 -15.04 -27.07
CA ASP A 144 5.65 -16.14 -27.59
C ASP A 144 6.16 -16.64 -28.95
N PHE A 145 6.57 -15.71 -29.83
CA PHE A 145 7.25 -16.06 -31.09
C PHE A 145 8.52 -16.88 -30.84
N VAL A 146 9.41 -16.44 -29.93
CA VAL A 146 10.62 -17.20 -29.59
C VAL A 146 10.27 -18.61 -29.09
N ARG A 147 9.29 -18.73 -28.19
CA ARG A 147 8.84 -20.04 -27.68
C ARG A 147 8.30 -20.94 -28.80
N LYS A 148 7.55 -20.38 -29.75
CA LYS A 148 7.04 -21.13 -30.91
C LYS A 148 8.18 -21.55 -31.85
N PHE A 149 9.17 -20.70 -32.06
CA PHE A 149 10.35 -21.03 -32.85
C PHE A 149 11.17 -22.14 -32.20
N GLU A 150 11.40 -22.08 -30.88
CA GLU A 150 12.07 -23.15 -30.11
C GLU A 150 11.37 -24.51 -30.25
N ARG A 151 10.04 -24.54 -30.37
CA ARG A 151 9.28 -25.78 -30.59
C ARG A 151 9.50 -26.37 -31.99
N GLN A 152 9.96 -25.58 -32.96
CA GLN A 152 10.29 -26.06 -34.30
C GLN A 152 11.69 -26.70 -34.36
N CYS A 153 12.54 -26.50 -33.35
CA CYS A 153 13.81 -27.18 -33.23
C CYS A 153 13.62 -28.70 -33.10
N GLY A 154 14.36 -29.48 -33.88
CA GLY A 154 14.18 -30.95 -33.95
C GLY A 154 14.68 -31.73 -32.73
N SER A 155 15.37 -31.09 -31.77
CA SER A 155 15.90 -31.74 -30.57
C SER A 155 16.20 -30.75 -29.44
N GLN A 156 16.26 -31.23 -28.20
CA GLN A 156 16.69 -30.43 -27.05
C GLN A 156 18.14 -29.92 -27.18
N ALA A 157 19.00 -30.65 -27.87
CA ALA A 157 20.36 -30.20 -28.17
C ALA A 157 20.37 -28.99 -29.11
N SER A 158 19.47 -28.96 -30.10
CA SER A 158 19.28 -27.81 -31.01
C SER A 158 18.75 -26.58 -30.26
N VAL A 159 17.77 -26.76 -29.36
CA VAL A 159 17.27 -25.66 -28.50
C VAL A 159 18.38 -25.09 -27.62
N LYS A 160 19.22 -25.93 -27.01
CA LYS A 160 20.37 -25.46 -26.23
C LYS A 160 21.35 -24.65 -27.09
N ARG A 161 21.63 -25.11 -28.31
CA ARG A 161 22.50 -24.40 -29.26
C ARG A 161 21.90 -23.06 -29.70
N LEU A 162 20.58 -23.01 -29.94
CA LEU A 162 19.85 -21.77 -30.22
C LEU A 162 20.01 -20.75 -29.09
N ARG A 163 19.76 -21.16 -27.85
CA ARG A 163 19.86 -20.28 -26.68
C ARG A 163 21.28 -19.80 -26.40
N SER A 164 22.30 -20.54 -26.83
CA SER A 164 23.72 -20.13 -26.76
C SER A 164 24.19 -19.32 -27.98
N HIS A 165 23.35 -19.15 -29.00
CA HIS A 165 23.74 -18.50 -30.24
C HIS A 165 23.89 -16.98 -30.01
N PRO A 166 24.93 -16.31 -30.56
CA PRO A 166 25.14 -14.87 -30.36
C PRO A 166 23.94 -14.00 -30.75
N SER A 167 23.24 -14.33 -31.85
CA SER A 167 22.04 -13.57 -32.26
C SER A 167 20.86 -13.76 -31.30
N TYR A 168 20.76 -14.89 -30.59
CA TYR A 168 19.76 -15.09 -29.55
C TYR A 168 20.02 -14.16 -28.37
N HIS A 169 21.29 -14.04 -27.95
CA HIS A 169 21.69 -13.08 -26.91
C HIS A 169 21.46 -11.64 -27.35
N SER A 170 21.91 -11.26 -28.57
CA SER A 170 21.68 -9.93 -29.13
C SER A 170 20.20 -9.55 -29.11
N PHE A 171 19.32 -10.44 -29.59
CA PHE A 171 17.88 -10.20 -29.59
C PHE A 171 17.33 -9.93 -28.19
N ASN A 172 17.74 -10.69 -27.18
CA ASN A 172 17.31 -10.50 -25.80
C ASN A 172 17.88 -9.21 -25.19
N ASP A 173 19.15 -8.90 -25.45
CA ASP A 173 19.84 -7.72 -24.91
C ASP A 173 19.27 -6.40 -25.46
N LYS A 174 18.68 -6.42 -26.66
CA LYS A 174 17.96 -5.26 -27.22
C LYS A 174 16.73 -4.88 -26.40
N TRP A 175 16.11 -5.83 -25.70
CA TRP A 175 14.99 -5.53 -24.80
C TRP A 175 15.53 -4.96 -23.48
N ASN A 176 15.54 -3.63 -23.37
CA ASN A 176 16.01 -2.95 -22.17
C ASN A 176 14.98 -3.03 -21.02
N LEU A 177 14.84 -4.22 -20.44
CA LEU A 177 13.97 -4.49 -19.30
C LEU A 177 14.28 -3.62 -18.07
N PRO A 178 15.56 -3.27 -17.77
CA PRO A 178 15.86 -2.32 -16.71
C PRO A 178 15.21 -0.95 -16.91
N VAL A 179 15.26 -0.38 -18.12
CA VAL A 179 14.62 0.93 -18.42
C VAL A 179 13.11 0.81 -18.37
N TYR A 180 12.53 -0.26 -18.93
CA TYR A 180 11.10 -0.52 -18.79
C TYR A 180 10.67 -0.56 -17.32
N PHE A 181 11.40 -1.30 -16.47
CA PHE A 181 11.11 -1.36 -15.04
C PHE A 181 11.26 0.02 -14.39
N GLN A 182 12.26 0.81 -14.76
CA GLN A 182 12.47 2.15 -14.20
C GLN A 182 11.28 3.10 -14.52
N ILE A 183 10.73 3.03 -15.73
CA ILE A 183 9.55 3.81 -16.12
C ILE A 183 8.34 3.38 -15.28
N ARG A 184 8.08 2.07 -15.18
CA ARG A 184 6.99 1.51 -14.37
C ARG A 184 7.15 1.81 -12.87
N PHE A 185 8.37 1.73 -12.36
CA PHE A 185 8.69 2.09 -10.99
C PHE A 185 8.34 3.55 -10.72
N ARG A 186 8.76 4.48 -11.59
CA ARG A 186 8.45 5.91 -11.45
C ARG A 186 6.95 6.19 -11.55
N GLU A 187 6.24 5.49 -12.43
CA GLU A 187 4.78 5.59 -12.56
C GLU A 187 4.07 5.18 -11.26
N ILE A 188 4.46 4.04 -10.68
CA ILE A 188 3.85 3.49 -9.47
C ILE A 188 4.27 4.29 -8.22
N ALA A 189 5.57 4.47 -8.02
CA ALA A 189 6.11 5.21 -6.88
C ALA A 189 5.71 6.69 -6.92
N GLY A 190 5.67 7.31 -8.11
CA GLY A 190 5.22 8.68 -8.28
C GLY A 190 3.76 8.86 -7.84
N ALA A 191 2.86 7.97 -8.25
CA ALA A 191 1.48 7.99 -7.81
C ALA A 191 1.33 7.84 -6.29
N LEU A 192 2.16 7.00 -5.66
CA LEU A 192 2.19 6.83 -4.21
C LEU A 192 2.66 8.08 -3.48
N GLU A 193 3.78 8.67 -3.91
CA GLU A 193 4.31 9.87 -3.27
C GLU A 193 3.37 11.06 -3.42
N THR A 194 2.67 11.20 -4.55
CA THR A 194 1.61 12.21 -4.71
C THR A 194 0.50 11.97 -3.68
N ALA A 195 0.00 10.74 -3.57
CA ALA A 195 -1.06 10.40 -2.60
C ALA A 195 -0.62 10.52 -1.13
N PHE A 196 0.69 10.48 -0.83
CA PHE A 196 1.24 10.66 0.52
C PHE A 196 1.63 12.12 0.81
N SER A 197 1.70 12.99 -0.20
CA SER A 197 2.10 14.39 -0.04
C SER A 197 0.94 15.31 0.34
N ASP A 198 -0.28 14.98 -0.11
CA ASP A 198 -1.48 15.77 0.17
C ASP A 198 -2.08 15.43 1.55
N ASP A 199 -2.78 16.39 2.16
CA ASP A 199 -3.55 16.15 3.39
C ASP A 199 -4.52 14.99 3.16
N LEU A 200 -4.75 14.15 4.19
CA LEU A 200 -5.53 12.91 4.11
C LEU A 200 -6.86 13.08 3.33
N GLU A 201 -6.84 12.74 2.04
CA GLU A 201 -8.00 12.82 1.16
C GLU A 201 -8.86 11.55 1.29
N GLU A 202 -10.17 11.72 1.12
CA GLU A 202 -11.11 10.61 1.03
C GLU A 202 -10.90 9.82 -0.27
N ALA A 203 -11.02 8.50 -0.17
CA ALA A 203 -10.91 7.63 -1.32
C ALA A 203 -12.10 7.84 -2.30
N PRO A 204 -11.95 7.43 -3.57
CA PRO A 204 -13.05 7.46 -4.54
C PRO A 204 -14.26 6.65 -4.05
N ALA A 205 -15.48 7.05 -4.39
CA ALA A 205 -16.73 6.44 -3.91
C ALA A 205 -16.92 4.93 -4.22
N GLN A 206 -16.10 4.36 -5.11
CA GLN A 206 -16.09 2.93 -5.45
C GLN A 206 -15.01 2.13 -4.71
N SER A 207 -14.20 2.79 -3.89
CA SER A 207 -13.11 2.17 -3.14
C SER A 207 -13.65 1.45 -1.90
N SER A 208 -13.08 0.28 -1.61
CA SER A 208 -13.30 -0.43 -0.34
C SER A 208 -12.61 0.27 0.84
N TYR A 209 -11.63 1.13 0.56
CA TYR A 209 -10.87 1.90 1.55
C TYR A 209 -11.41 3.31 1.68
N SER A 210 -11.19 3.92 2.83
CA SER A 210 -11.69 5.23 3.21
C SER A 210 -10.72 6.35 2.81
N LEU A 211 -9.42 6.09 2.84
CA LEU A 211 -8.37 7.06 2.50
C LEU A 211 -7.79 6.81 1.12
N LEU A 212 -7.53 7.90 0.38
CA LEU A 212 -6.90 7.84 -0.94
C LEU A 212 -5.51 7.18 -0.85
N ALA A 213 -4.73 7.50 0.18
CA ALA A 213 -3.41 6.93 0.42
C ALA A 213 -3.45 5.39 0.50
N THR A 214 -4.41 4.82 1.25
CA THR A 214 -4.59 3.37 1.36
C THR A 214 -5.01 2.77 0.02
N HIS A 215 -5.97 3.42 -0.65
CA HIS A 215 -6.46 2.98 -1.95
C HIS A 215 -5.33 2.89 -2.98
N VAL A 216 -4.51 3.95 -3.10
CA VAL A 216 -3.40 4.02 -4.05
C VAL A 216 -2.30 3.02 -3.69
N ALA A 217 -2.02 2.79 -2.40
CA ALA A 217 -1.10 1.73 -1.95
C ALA A 217 -1.55 0.33 -2.42
N CYS A 218 -2.82 -0.02 -2.20
CA CYS A 218 -3.37 -1.31 -2.59
C CYS A 218 -3.45 -1.46 -4.12
N ALA A 219 -3.93 -0.43 -4.81
CA ALA A 219 -4.01 -0.42 -6.27
C ALA A 219 -2.61 -0.54 -6.90
N SER A 220 -1.61 0.13 -6.33
CA SER A 220 -0.21 0.04 -6.77
C SER A 220 0.36 -1.37 -6.59
N LEU A 221 0.07 -2.01 -5.45
CA LEU A 221 0.46 -3.40 -5.20
C LEU A 221 -0.18 -4.36 -6.21
N GLN A 222 -1.49 -4.27 -6.43
CA GLN A 222 -2.18 -5.09 -7.44
C GLN A 222 -1.64 -4.84 -8.85
N LYS A 223 -1.39 -3.57 -9.18
CA LYS A 223 -0.85 -3.13 -10.47
C LYS A 223 0.51 -3.77 -10.77
N CYS A 224 1.40 -3.90 -9.78
CA CYS A 224 2.69 -4.61 -9.92
C CYS A 224 2.55 -6.05 -10.44
N TRP A 225 1.47 -6.72 -10.06
CA TRP A 225 1.19 -8.12 -10.40
C TRP A 225 0.11 -8.27 -11.47
N SER A 226 -0.33 -7.18 -12.10
CA SER A 226 -1.26 -7.25 -13.24
C SER A 226 -0.61 -7.88 -14.48
N ASP A 227 -1.39 -8.49 -15.36
CA ASP A 227 -0.87 -9.07 -16.62
C ASP A 227 -0.31 -8.02 -17.57
N GLN A 228 -0.67 -6.75 -17.41
CA GLN A 228 -0.23 -5.63 -18.25
C GLN A 228 1.15 -5.09 -17.87
N ILE A 229 1.65 -5.42 -16.66
CA ILE A 229 2.94 -4.91 -16.16
C ILE A 229 3.90 -6.05 -15.88
N PHE A 230 3.39 -7.17 -15.37
CA PHE A 230 4.20 -8.30 -14.95
C PHE A 230 4.98 -8.88 -16.12
N LEU A 231 6.30 -9.00 -15.92
CA LEU A 231 7.20 -9.75 -16.79
C LEU A 231 7.97 -10.77 -15.94
N PRO A 232 8.01 -12.06 -16.32
CA PRO A 232 8.68 -13.10 -15.54
C PRO A 232 10.13 -12.79 -15.16
N LEU A 233 10.90 -12.17 -16.07
CA LEU A 233 12.31 -11.80 -15.83
C LEU A 233 12.47 -10.66 -14.80
N LEU A 234 11.41 -9.89 -14.53
CA LEU A 234 11.39 -8.78 -13.58
C LEU A 234 10.75 -9.14 -12.24
N THR A 235 10.38 -10.40 -12.03
CA THR A 235 9.74 -10.90 -10.80
C THR A 235 10.48 -10.45 -9.54
N HIS A 236 11.80 -10.58 -9.49
CA HIS A 236 12.61 -10.17 -8.33
C HIS A 236 12.49 -8.65 -8.03
N ARG A 237 12.37 -7.81 -9.06
CA ARG A 237 12.24 -6.36 -8.90
C ARG A 237 10.82 -5.94 -8.52
N LEU A 238 9.80 -6.59 -9.10
CA LEU A 238 8.40 -6.37 -8.76
C LEU A 238 8.08 -6.82 -7.34
N TRP A 239 8.67 -7.94 -6.90
CA TRP A 239 8.61 -8.39 -5.51
C TRP A 239 9.25 -7.38 -4.56
N LYS A 240 10.47 -6.91 -4.86
CA LYS A 240 11.12 -5.86 -4.09
C LYS A 240 10.24 -4.59 -4.01
N LEU A 241 9.68 -4.15 -5.13
CA LEU A 241 8.78 -2.99 -5.17
C LEU A 241 7.55 -3.22 -4.29
N SER A 242 6.96 -4.42 -4.30
CA SER A 242 5.81 -4.74 -3.47
C SER A 242 6.10 -4.53 -1.98
N LEU A 243 7.23 -5.05 -1.50
CA LEU A 243 7.67 -4.84 -0.12
C LEU A 243 7.97 -3.36 0.19
N GLN A 244 8.57 -2.64 -0.77
CA GLN A 244 8.84 -1.21 -0.63
C GLN A 244 7.56 -0.38 -0.52
N ILE A 245 6.49 -0.73 -1.24
CA ILE A 245 5.19 -0.05 -1.15
C ILE A 245 4.61 -0.22 0.27
N VAL A 246 4.60 -1.45 0.79
CA VAL A 246 4.10 -1.72 2.15
C VAL A 246 4.95 -1.00 3.20
N ALA A 247 6.27 -1.04 3.08
CA ALA A 247 7.17 -0.35 4.00
C ALA A 247 7.00 1.18 3.95
N ARG A 248 6.85 1.76 2.75
CA ARG A 248 6.64 3.21 2.59
C ARG A 248 5.29 3.63 3.17
N TYR A 249 4.24 2.84 2.96
CA TYR A 249 2.93 3.07 3.57
C TYR A 249 2.99 2.98 5.10
N SER A 250 3.67 1.98 5.66
CA SER A 250 3.89 1.86 7.11
C SER A 250 4.61 3.07 7.69
N PHE A 251 5.64 3.55 7.00
CA PHE A 251 6.36 4.76 7.38
C PHE A 251 5.45 6.00 7.32
N PHE A 252 4.67 6.17 6.26
CA PHE A 252 3.71 7.27 6.13
C PHE A 252 2.67 7.28 7.26
N ILE A 253 2.09 6.12 7.61
CA ILE A 253 1.17 6.01 8.75
C ILE A 253 1.89 6.35 10.06
N SER A 254 3.12 5.88 10.25
CA SER A 254 3.90 6.20 11.44
C SER A 254 4.18 7.71 11.56
N GLU A 255 4.50 8.39 10.46
CA GLU A 255 4.67 9.85 10.43
C GLU A 255 3.37 10.60 10.71
N LEU A 256 2.24 10.15 10.14
CA LEU A 256 0.92 10.70 10.44
C LEU A 256 0.59 10.56 11.93
N LEU A 257 0.91 9.42 12.53
CA LEU A 257 0.74 9.17 13.94
C LEU A 257 1.71 9.95 14.83
N LEU A 258 2.70 10.67 14.30
CA LEU A 258 3.51 11.62 15.07
C LEU A 258 2.92 13.04 15.08
N ARG A 259 2.04 13.37 14.13
CA ARG A 259 1.43 14.71 14.01
C ARG A 259 0.59 15.08 15.24
N PRO A 260 0.57 16.37 15.64
CA PRO A 260 -0.28 16.84 16.73
C PRO A 260 -1.76 16.77 16.32
N ILE A 261 -2.65 16.57 17.29
CA ILE A 261 -4.08 16.41 17.05
C ILE A 261 -4.74 17.79 17.13
N SER A 262 -5.56 18.14 16.13
CA SER A 262 -6.33 19.38 16.14
C SER A 262 -7.62 19.19 16.93
N ASN A 263 -7.75 19.95 18.01
CA ASN A 263 -9.02 20.13 18.68
C ASN A 263 -9.78 21.28 18.00
N GLU A 264 -10.56 21.00 16.94
CA GLU A 264 -11.59 21.93 16.50
C GLU A 264 -12.72 21.97 17.54
N SER A 265 -12.48 22.65 18.65
CA SER A 265 -13.57 23.28 19.39
C SER A 265 -13.99 24.51 18.58
N THR A 266 -15.19 24.45 17.99
CA THR A 266 -15.87 25.54 17.29
C THR A 266 -15.53 26.93 17.85
N LYS A 267 -14.70 27.69 17.12
CA LYS A 267 -14.60 29.15 17.24
C LYS A 267 -14.62 29.76 15.85
N ASP A 268 -15.81 30.25 15.51
CA ASP A 268 -16.12 31.36 14.61
C ASP A 268 -15.23 31.59 13.38
N LYS A 269 -15.79 31.24 12.21
CA LYS A 269 -15.46 31.89 10.94
C LYS A 269 -15.70 33.40 11.07
N LYS A 270 -14.62 34.19 11.01
CA LYS A 270 -14.68 35.57 10.52
C LYS A 270 -13.54 35.86 9.55
N SER A 271 -13.98 36.35 8.41
CA SER A 271 -13.34 36.70 7.15
C SER A 271 -12.27 37.80 7.21
N LEU A 272 -11.35 37.77 6.21
CA LEU A 272 -10.74 38.84 5.38
C LEU A 272 -9.22 38.58 5.25
N ALA A 273 -8.51 38.93 4.18
CA ALA A 273 -8.79 39.22 2.78
C ALA A 273 -7.41 39.23 2.07
N SER A 274 -7.46 39.05 0.76
CA SER A 274 -6.45 39.33 -0.26
C SER A 274 -5.17 40.05 0.16
N SER A 275 -4.02 39.50 -0.25
CA SER A 275 -3.04 40.33 -0.96
C SER A 275 -2.16 39.47 -1.86
N SER A 276 -2.40 39.61 -3.15
CA SER A 276 -1.55 39.21 -4.25
C SER A 276 -0.14 39.79 -4.08
N LYS A 277 0.90 39.02 -4.38
CA LYS A 277 2.14 39.56 -4.94
C LYS A 277 2.95 38.50 -5.68
N GLU A 278 3.35 38.92 -6.86
CA GLU A 278 3.88 38.16 -7.97
C GLU A 278 5.32 37.68 -7.73
N CYS A 279 5.68 36.56 -8.35
CA CYS A 279 7.06 36.16 -8.58
C CYS A 279 7.74 37.09 -9.60
N PRO A 280 9.06 37.31 -9.46
CA PRO A 280 9.90 37.46 -10.63
C PRO A 280 10.92 36.33 -10.73
N LEU A 281 10.96 35.73 -11.93
CA LEU A 281 12.02 34.87 -12.43
C LEU A 281 13.33 35.66 -12.65
N ASN A 282 14.45 34.95 -12.54
CA ASN A 282 15.53 34.76 -13.55
C ASN A 282 16.99 34.95 -13.04
N PRO A 283 18.03 34.46 -13.76
CA PRO A 283 18.85 33.31 -13.34
C PRO A 283 20.38 33.55 -13.37
N SER A 284 21.19 32.69 -12.73
CA SER A 284 22.55 32.26 -13.20
C SER A 284 23.37 31.51 -12.14
N SER A 285 23.86 30.31 -12.49
CA SER A 285 25.22 29.71 -12.30
C SER A 285 26.15 30.25 -11.18
N VAL A 286 26.95 29.48 -10.41
CA VAL A 286 27.84 28.32 -10.64
C VAL A 286 28.20 27.70 -9.27
N GLU A 287 28.55 26.40 -9.27
CA GLU A 287 29.26 25.53 -8.30
C GLU A 287 29.97 26.14 -7.05
N ASP A 288 29.75 25.57 -5.85
CA ASP A 288 30.66 24.62 -5.15
C ASP A 288 30.37 24.54 -3.63
N GLN A 289 30.61 23.34 -3.09
CA GLN A 289 30.53 22.77 -1.75
C GLN A 289 30.23 23.61 -0.49
N GLY A 290 29.24 23.10 0.27
CA GLY A 290 29.42 22.74 1.69
C GLY A 290 29.08 23.80 2.74
N ASN A 291 27.85 23.77 3.27
CA ASN A 291 27.63 23.97 4.70
C ASN A 291 26.26 23.47 5.16
N ASP A 292 26.24 22.82 6.31
CA ASP A 292 25.05 22.40 7.05
C ASP A 292 24.00 23.53 7.14
N SER A 293 22.79 23.26 6.67
CA SER A 293 21.62 24.06 7.07
C SER A 293 20.44 23.15 7.35
N CYS A 294 20.15 23.11 8.65
CA CYS A 294 18.96 22.61 9.31
C CYS A 294 17.70 22.87 8.47
N SER A 295 17.02 21.81 8.03
CA SER A 295 15.72 21.90 7.37
C SER A 295 14.75 22.65 8.28
N GLU A 296 14.30 23.83 7.84
CA GLU A 296 13.22 24.57 8.49
C GLU A 296 12.01 23.63 8.62
N SER A 297 11.69 23.27 9.87
CA SER A 297 10.53 22.47 10.21
C SER A 297 9.27 23.25 9.86
N GLN A 298 8.71 22.99 8.68
CA GLN A 298 7.32 23.35 8.39
C GLN A 298 6.45 22.81 9.54
N PRO A 299 5.51 23.60 10.09
CA PRO A 299 4.62 23.11 11.13
C PRO A 299 3.83 21.92 10.59
N LEU A 300 4.03 20.75 11.21
CA LEU A 300 3.31 19.51 10.86
C LEU A 300 1.80 19.79 10.87
N ALA A 301 1.13 19.51 9.75
CA ALA A 301 -0.31 19.61 9.65
C ALA A 301 -0.98 18.79 10.77
N SER A 302 -1.97 19.36 11.44
CA SER A 302 -2.65 18.71 12.56
C SER A 302 -3.63 17.64 12.05
N ILE A 303 -3.70 16.48 12.72
CA ILE A 303 -4.61 15.38 12.36
C ILE A 303 -5.91 15.46 13.17
N SER A 304 -7.04 15.11 12.56
CA SER A 304 -8.34 15.05 13.23
C SER A 304 -8.65 13.66 13.79
N THR A 305 -9.53 13.57 14.79
CA THR A 305 -10.00 12.29 15.36
C THR A 305 -10.70 11.43 14.32
N THR A 306 -11.46 12.03 13.41
CA THR A 306 -12.15 11.33 12.32
C THR A 306 -11.14 10.67 11.37
N GLN A 307 -10.06 11.37 10.99
CA GLN A 307 -8.98 10.81 10.19
C GLN A 307 -8.27 9.63 10.86
N LEU A 308 -8.00 9.70 12.16
CA LEU A 308 -7.41 8.58 12.92
C LEU A 308 -8.32 7.35 12.91
N VAL A 309 -9.64 7.55 13.00
CA VAL A 309 -10.62 6.46 12.89
C VAL A 309 -10.62 5.84 11.49
N LEU A 310 -10.54 6.66 10.43
CA LEU A 310 -10.44 6.15 9.06
C LEU A 310 -9.15 5.35 8.83
N VAL A 311 -8.02 5.80 9.37
CA VAL A 311 -6.75 5.04 9.36
C VAL A 311 -6.93 3.68 10.02
N ALA A 312 -7.61 3.61 11.18
CA ALA A 312 -7.87 2.35 11.86
C ALA A 312 -8.70 1.37 11.01
N SER A 313 -9.78 1.86 10.39
CA SER A 313 -10.63 1.05 9.51
C SER A 313 -9.86 0.53 8.30
N ASP A 314 -9.04 1.39 7.69
CA ASP A 314 -8.24 1.02 6.52
C ASP A 314 -7.15 0.01 6.86
N LEU A 315 -6.50 0.12 8.02
CA LEU A 315 -5.53 -0.86 8.52
C LEU A 315 -6.18 -2.23 8.77
N ASP A 316 -7.38 -2.25 9.37
CA ASP A 316 -8.16 -3.48 9.58
C ASP A 316 -8.49 -4.17 8.24
N LYS A 317 -8.98 -3.41 7.26
CA LYS A 317 -9.29 -3.93 5.92
C LYS A 317 -8.06 -4.42 5.19
N LEU A 318 -6.95 -3.69 5.30
CA LEU A 318 -5.69 -4.08 4.68
C LEU A 318 -5.15 -5.38 5.28
N GLN A 319 -5.26 -5.56 6.60
CA GLN A 319 -4.90 -6.79 7.29
C GLN A 319 -5.61 -8.01 6.71
N GLU A 320 -6.89 -7.87 6.37
CA GLU A 320 -7.71 -8.92 5.75
C GLU A 320 -7.35 -9.16 4.26
N TRP A 321 -6.82 -8.14 3.59
CA TRP A 321 -6.44 -8.20 2.18
C TRP A 321 -5.06 -8.83 1.90
N PHE A 322 -4.13 -8.83 2.86
CA PHE A 322 -2.79 -9.44 2.69
C PHE A 322 -2.82 -10.92 2.21
N PRO A 323 -3.69 -11.80 2.76
CA PRO A 323 -3.86 -13.15 2.24
C PRO A 323 -4.30 -13.20 0.77
N GLU A 324 -5.20 -12.30 0.35
CA GLU A 324 -5.66 -12.23 -1.05
C GLU A 324 -4.53 -11.81 -1.99
N LEU A 325 -3.70 -10.85 -1.56
CA LEU A 325 -2.50 -10.45 -2.30
C LEU A 325 -1.56 -11.64 -2.49
N LEU A 326 -1.38 -12.48 -1.48
CA LEU A 326 -0.55 -13.68 -1.60
C LEU A 326 -1.10 -14.66 -2.66
N GLU A 327 -2.43 -14.83 -2.74
CA GLU A 327 -3.07 -15.66 -3.77
C GLU A 327 -2.89 -15.09 -5.19
N ILE A 328 -2.77 -13.78 -5.36
CA ILE A 328 -2.44 -13.15 -6.65
C ILE A 328 -0.98 -13.41 -7.05
N ILE A 329 -0.06 -13.38 -6.08
CA ILE A 329 1.39 -13.48 -6.32
C ILE A 329 1.83 -14.94 -6.60
N LYS A 330 1.30 -15.90 -5.83
CA LYS A 330 1.64 -17.33 -5.92
C LYS A 330 1.66 -17.90 -7.35
N PRO A 331 0.58 -17.81 -8.16
CA PRO A 331 0.55 -18.43 -9.49
C PRO A 331 1.59 -17.82 -10.44
N LYS A 332 1.89 -16.51 -10.28
CA LYS A 332 2.90 -15.83 -11.09
C LYS A 332 4.31 -16.27 -10.74
N LEU A 333 4.60 -16.47 -9.46
CA LEU A 333 5.88 -16.99 -9.00
C LEU A 333 6.10 -18.45 -9.46
N GLU A 334 5.07 -19.30 -9.34
CA GLU A 334 5.14 -20.69 -9.79
C GLU A 334 5.42 -20.79 -11.29
N THR A 335 4.80 -19.91 -12.08
CA THR A 335 5.05 -19.82 -13.54
C THR A 335 6.51 -19.50 -13.86
N THR A 336 7.20 -18.76 -12.99
CA THR A 336 8.64 -18.47 -13.14
C THR A 336 9.56 -19.60 -12.66
N GLY A 337 9.00 -20.69 -12.13
CA GLY A 337 9.75 -21.82 -11.58
C GLY A 337 10.28 -21.58 -10.16
N PHE A 338 9.76 -20.56 -9.46
CA PHE A 338 10.13 -20.26 -8.08
C PHE A 338 9.48 -21.27 -7.12
N LYS A 339 10.27 -21.86 -6.22
CA LYS A 339 9.83 -22.99 -5.37
C LYS A 339 9.59 -22.64 -3.91
N ASN A 340 10.24 -21.59 -3.40
CA ASN A 340 10.24 -21.29 -1.96
C ASN A 340 9.15 -20.29 -1.58
N ILE A 341 7.89 -20.68 -1.77
CA ILE A 341 6.72 -19.85 -1.46
C ILE A 341 6.64 -19.51 0.04
N ALA A 342 7.20 -20.35 0.91
CA ALA A 342 7.27 -20.10 2.35
C ALA A 342 8.04 -18.81 2.68
N CYS A 343 9.17 -18.53 2.01
CA CYS A 343 9.90 -17.28 2.21
C CYS A 343 9.09 -16.03 1.79
N ILE A 344 8.27 -16.15 0.74
CA ILE A 344 7.43 -15.04 0.26
C ILE A 344 6.30 -14.76 1.24
N SER A 345 5.65 -15.83 1.72
CA SER A 345 4.63 -15.72 2.77
C SER A 345 5.20 -15.14 4.06
N GLY A 346 6.38 -15.59 4.49
CA GLY A 346 7.05 -15.08 5.69
C GLY A 346 7.39 -13.60 5.57
N ALA A 347 8.00 -13.17 4.46
CA ALA A 347 8.32 -11.76 4.24
C ALA A 347 7.08 -10.85 4.14
N LEU A 348 5.96 -11.38 3.62
CA LEU A 348 4.69 -10.65 3.60
C LEU A 348 4.10 -10.52 5.00
N GLU A 349 4.18 -11.58 5.81
CA GLU A 349 3.76 -11.55 7.21
C GLU A 349 4.62 -10.59 8.04
N ASP A 350 5.94 -10.59 7.87
CA ASP A 350 6.85 -9.62 8.51
C ASP A 350 6.48 -8.18 8.13
N SER A 351 6.09 -7.94 6.87
CA SER A 351 5.67 -6.61 6.39
C SER A 351 4.33 -6.18 6.99
N LYS A 352 3.41 -7.13 7.14
CA LYS A 352 2.11 -6.93 7.81
C LYS A 352 2.32 -6.65 9.30
N ASP A 353 3.17 -7.40 9.99
CA ASP A 353 3.49 -7.19 11.40
C ASP A 353 4.17 -5.83 11.62
N SER A 354 5.09 -5.45 10.74
CA SER A 354 5.72 -4.13 10.77
C SER A 354 4.70 -3.00 10.59
N LEU A 355 3.70 -3.18 9.73
CA LEU A 355 2.63 -2.20 9.55
C LEU A 355 1.69 -2.16 10.77
N LEU A 356 1.28 -3.31 11.30
CA LEU A 356 0.42 -3.40 12.48
C LEU A 356 1.14 -2.99 13.77
N GLY A 357 2.47 -2.89 13.76
CA GLY A 357 3.26 -2.31 14.85
C GLY A 357 2.86 -0.87 15.22
N CYS A 358 2.20 -0.13 14.32
CA CYS A 358 1.67 1.21 14.61
C CYS A 358 0.34 1.20 15.39
N TRP A 359 -0.36 0.06 15.45
CA TRP A 359 -1.69 -0.09 16.05
C TRP A 359 -1.75 0.31 17.54
N PRO A 360 -0.79 -0.06 18.41
CA PRO A 360 -0.80 0.38 19.81
C PRO A 360 -0.68 1.90 19.97
N THR A 361 0.08 2.56 19.11
CA THR A 361 0.26 4.02 19.10
C THR A 361 -1.03 4.72 18.67
N LEU A 362 -1.66 4.22 17.60
CA LEU A 362 -2.96 4.70 17.13
C LEU A 362 -4.04 4.59 18.23
N ASN A 363 -4.17 3.42 18.86
CA ASN A 363 -5.10 3.20 19.96
C ASN A 363 -4.84 4.14 21.13
N SER A 364 -3.57 4.30 21.52
CA SER A 364 -3.19 5.15 22.64
C SER A 364 -3.55 6.61 22.38
N LYS A 365 -3.34 7.11 21.15
CA LYS A 365 -3.73 8.47 20.74
C LYS A 365 -5.24 8.66 20.73
N LEU A 366 -5.99 7.77 20.10
CA LEU A 366 -7.47 7.85 20.07
C LEU A 366 -8.07 7.80 21.48
N ILE A 367 -7.60 6.88 22.32
CA ILE A 367 -8.04 6.79 23.72
C ILE A 367 -7.70 8.08 24.49
N GLN A 368 -6.53 8.67 24.24
CA GLN A 368 -6.11 9.91 24.90
C GLN A 368 -7.00 11.09 24.53
N GLU A 369 -7.28 11.28 23.24
CA GLU A 369 -8.14 12.37 22.75
C GLU A 369 -9.58 12.22 23.21
N LEU A 370 -10.16 11.02 23.09
CA LEU A 370 -11.51 10.76 23.58
C LEU A 370 -11.60 10.99 25.10
N SER A 371 -10.57 10.59 25.85
CA SER A 371 -10.48 10.86 27.28
C SER A 371 -10.38 12.35 27.58
N ASP A 372 -9.60 13.11 26.81
CA ASP A 372 -9.37 14.53 27.06
C ASP A 372 -10.58 15.38 26.66
N SER A 373 -11.29 15.00 25.60
CA SER A 373 -12.58 15.61 25.21
C SER A 373 -13.67 15.37 26.27
N CYS A 374 -13.80 14.13 26.75
CA CYS A 374 -14.71 13.79 27.86
C CYS A 374 -14.35 14.57 29.14
N PHE A 375 -13.07 14.52 29.55
CA PHE A 375 -12.62 15.19 30.75
C PHE A 375 -12.73 16.72 30.66
N GLY A 376 -12.54 17.31 29.48
CA GLY A 376 -12.74 18.73 29.24
C GLY A 376 -14.13 19.20 29.69
N CYS A 377 -15.17 18.39 29.46
CA CYS A 377 -16.52 18.66 29.96
C CYS A 377 -16.65 18.39 31.47
N LEU A 378 -16.13 17.24 31.95
CA LEU A 378 -16.19 16.85 33.36
C LEU A 378 -15.45 17.82 34.30
N LYS A 379 -14.41 18.51 33.81
CA LYS A 379 -13.67 19.54 34.55
C LYS A 379 -14.56 20.68 35.03
N SER A 380 -15.72 20.89 34.40
CA SER A 380 -16.74 21.85 34.86
C SER A 380 -17.20 21.62 36.30
N ALA A 381 -16.99 20.42 36.85
CA ALA A 381 -17.27 20.11 38.26
C ALA A 381 -16.51 21.03 39.24
N VAL A 382 -15.36 21.59 38.84
CA VAL A 382 -14.59 22.56 39.65
C VAL A 382 -15.40 23.84 39.95
N GLU A 383 -16.41 24.17 39.15
CA GLU A 383 -17.27 25.34 39.36
C GLU A 383 -18.42 25.06 40.35
N ILE A 384 -18.68 23.81 40.74
CA ILE A 384 -19.77 23.43 41.65
C ILE A 384 -19.67 24.16 43.01
N PRO A 385 -18.50 24.29 43.66
CA PRO A 385 -18.39 25.06 44.89
C PRO A 385 -18.78 26.53 44.73
N ARG A 386 -18.44 27.16 43.60
CA ARG A 386 -18.85 28.55 43.30
C ARG A 386 -20.35 28.66 43.05
N LEU A 387 -20.95 27.61 42.50
CA LEU A 387 -22.38 27.57 42.18
C LEU A 387 -23.27 27.65 43.43
N TYR A 388 -22.84 27.03 44.54
CA TYR A 388 -23.65 26.90 45.75
C TYR A 388 -23.22 27.83 46.89
N ARG A 389 -21.94 28.22 46.97
CA ARG A 389 -21.46 29.09 48.05
C ARG A 389 -22.07 30.49 47.92
N ARG A 390 -22.88 30.89 48.91
CA ARG A 390 -23.45 32.25 49.03
C ARG A 390 -24.38 32.66 47.89
N THR A 391 -24.96 31.71 47.17
CA THR A 391 -25.84 31.97 46.02
C THR A 391 -27.33 31.78 46.33
N ASN A 392 -27.69 31.39 47.56
CA ASN A 392 -29.06 31.05 47.99
C ASN A 392 -29.78 30.06 47.06
N LYS A 393 -29.04 29.25 46.27
CA LYS A 393 -29.61 28.24 45.39
C LYS A 393 -30.34 27.15 46.18
N GLU A 394 -31.39 26.62 45.56
CA GLU A 394 -32.18 25.49 46.07
C GLU A 394 -31.33 24.22 46.20
N VAL A 395 -31.87 23.23 46.92
CA VAL A 395 -31.20 21.94 47.12
C VAL A 395 -31.13 21.19 45.78
N PRO A 396 -29.96 20.63 45.40
CA PRO A 396 -29.81 19.83 44.19
C PRO A 396 -30.81 18.67 44.12
N THR A 397 -31.51 18.53 43.00
CA THR A 397 -32.42 17.39 42.73
C THR A 397 -32.09 16.63 41.45
N LYS A 398 -31.25 17.20 40.58
CA LYS A 398 -30.85 16.61 39.30
C LYS A 398 -29.35 16.83 39.05
N ALA A 399 -28.78 15.94 38.25
CA ALA A 399 -27.42 16.08 37.76
C ALA A 399 -27.26 17.30 36.85
N LEU A 400 -26.05 17.83 36.77
CA LEU A 400 -25.73 18.98 35.92
C LEU A 400 -25.56 18.58 34.44
N PRO A 401 -25.89 19.47 33.48
CA PRO A 401 -25.86 19.16 32.04
C PRO A 401 -24.48 18.83 31.46
N TYR A 402 -23.41 19.14 32.19
CA TYR A 402 -22.04 18.85 31.73
C TYR A 402 -21.78 17.34 31.65
N VAL A 403 -22.47 16.54 32.49
CA VAL A 403 -22.32 15.07 32.51
C VAL A 403 -22.83 14.46 31.20
N ASP A 404 -23.98 14.91 30.71
CA ASP A 404 -24.51 14.49 29.41
C ASP A 404 -23.62 14.95 28.25
N THR A 405 -23.06 16.15 28.36
CA THR A 405 -22.18 16.71 27.34
C THR A 405 -20.86 15.96 27.26
N ALA A 406 -20.33 15.49 28.39
CA ALA A 406 -19.09 14.72 28.47
C ALA A 406 -19.15 13.38 27.70
N LEU A 407 -20.34 12.78 27.58
CA LEU A 407 -20.51 11.50 26.89
C LEU A 407 -20.86 11.62 25.41
N LYS A 408 -21.17 12.83 24.91
CA LYS A 408 -21.47 13.06 23.48
C LYS A 408 -20.39 12.53 22.51
N PRO A 409 -19.08 12.72 22.76
CA PRO A 409 -18.05 12.21 21.84
C PRO A 409 -18.09 10.68 21.67
N PHE A 410 -18.42 9.95 22.73
CA PHE A 410 -18.54 8.49 22.69
C PHE A 410 -19.78 8.04 21.90
N HIS A 411 -20.91 8.74 22.05
CA HIS A 411 -22.11 8.47 21.27
C HIS A 411 -21.91 8.77 19.79
N GLN A 412 -21.23 9.87 19.45
CA GLN A 412 -20.87 10.22 18.07
C GLN A 412 -20.00 9.13 17.45
N LEU A 413 -18.90 8.76 18.12
CA LEU A 413 -18.02 7.69 17.66
C LEU A 413 -18.77 6.37 17.39
N LYS A 414 -19.65 5.96 18.34
CA LYS A 414 -20.40 4.70 18.23
C LYS A 414 -21.44 4.73 17.11
N ASN A 415 -22.09 5.88 16.88
CA ASN A 415 -23.15 5.99 15.87
C ASN A 415 -22.57 6.19 14.47
N ASP A 416 -21.56 7.05 14.33
CA ASP A 416 -21.03 7.46 13.03
C ASP A 416 -20.13 6.38 12.40
N TYR A 417 -19.53 5.51 13.22
CA TYR A 417 -18.56 4.49 12.77
C TYR A 417 -18.97 3.04 13.06
N LYS A 418 -20.25 2.80 13.41
CA LYS A 418 -20.77 1.47 13.72
C LYS A 418 -20.56 0.46 12.59
N ASP A 419 -20.73 0.91 11.35
CA ASP A 419 -20.66 0.07 10.15
C ASP A 419 -19.24 0.03 9.54
N THR A 420 -18.34 0.91 10.02
CA THR A 420 -16.98 1.10 9.48
C THR A 420 -15.91 0.39 10.31
N LEU A 421 -16.15 0.23 11.62
CA LEU A 421 -15.22 -0.37 12.56
C LEU A 421 -15.81 -1.64 13.20
N LYS A 422 -14.93 -2.57 13.59
CA LYS A 422 -15.33 -3.76 14.36
C LYS A 422 -15.84 -3.35 15.74
N PRO A 423 -16.96 -3.92 16.24
CA PRO A 423 -17.52 -3.57 17.55
C PRO A 423 -16.52 -3.68 18.70
N ALA A 424 -15.65 -4.70 18.67
CA ALA A 424 -14.63 -4.92 19.69
C ALA A 424 -13.60 -3.77 19.78
N VAL A 425 -13.25 -3.15 18.65
CA VAL A 425 -12.31 -2.01 18.60
C VAL A 425 -12.95 -0.77 19.22
N ILE A 426 -14.22 -0.52 18.88
CA ILE A 426 -14.99 0.58 19.47
C ILE A 426 -15.09 0.39 20.99
N GLU A 427 -15.52 -0.79 21.46
CA GLU A 427 -15.63 -1.08 22.89
C GLU A 427 -14.29 -0.88 23.62
N GLN A 428 -13.18 -1.35 23.07
CA GLN A 428 -11.85 -1.16 23.64
C GLN A 428 -11.49 0.33 23.79
N TRP A 429 -11.77 1.15 22.78
CA TRP A 429 -11.51 2.59 22.86
C TRP A 429 -12.40 3.29 23.89
N LEU A 430 -13.68 2.92 23.94
CA LEU A 430 -14.63 3.47 24.90
C LEU A 430 -14.21 3.15 26.33
N GLU A 431 -13.90 1.88 26.63
CA GLU A 431 -13.47 1.45 27.96
C GLU A 431 -12.14 2.12 28.37
N GLY A 432 -11.17 2.17 27.47
CA GLY A 432 -9.88 2.81 27.73
C GLY A 432 -10.01 4.31 28.01
N ALA A 433 -10.81 5.02 27.21
CA ALA A 433 -11.01 6.46 27.35
C ALA A 433 -11.86 6.82 28.58
N LEU A 434 -12.89 6.03 28.88
CA LEU A 434 -13.68 6.19 30.09
C LEU A 434 -12.85 5.89 31.34
N GLY A 435 -11.99 4.87 31.34
CA GLY A 435 -11.10 4.58 32.46
C GLY A 435 -10.19 5.78 32.79
N LYS A 436 -9.53 6.35 31.78
CA LYS A 436 -8.65 7.52 31.96
C LYS A 436 -9.42 8.77 32.40
N SER A 437 -10.54 9.08 31.75
CA SER A 437 -11.34 10.28 32.08
C SER A 437 -11.99 10.17 33.46
N THR A 438 -12.47 8.99 33.84
CA THR A 438 -13.03 8.71 35.17
C THR A 438 -11.97 8.85 36.25
N GLN A 439 -10.73 8.40 36.01
CA GLN A 439 -9.63 8.60 36.95
C GLN A 439 -9.32 10.10 37.16
N LYS A 440 -9.19 10.88 36.09
CA LYS A 440 -8.99 12.34 36.19
C LYS A 440 -10.15 13.02 36.91
N TYR A 441 -11.38 12.54 36.68
CA TYR A 441 -12.57 13.05 37.34
C TYR A 441 -12.60 12.72 38.84
N PHE A 442 -12.18 11.51 39.21
CA PHE A 442 -11.98 11.11 40.61
C PHE A 442 -10.99 12.01 41.34
N GLU A 443 -9.84 12.28 40.76
CA GLU A 443 -8.84 13.19 41.32
C GLU A 443 -9.44 14.59 41.54
N THR A 444 -10.16 15.10 40.54
CA THR A 444 -10.83 16.41 40.60
C THR A 444 -11.89 16.46 41.72
N ILE A 445 -12.73 15.43 41.84
CA ILE A 445 -13.77 15.36 42.88
C ILE A 445 -13.13 15.24 44.27
N SER A 446 -12.09 14.42 44.40
CA SER A 446 -11.34 14.24 45.65
C SER A 446 -10.77 15.59 46.13
N ASP A 447 -10.17 16.37 45.23
CA ASP A 447 -9.66 17.70 45.55
C ASP A 447 -10.76 18.68 45.97
N ILE A 448 -11.91 18.66 45.30
CA ILE A 448 -13.07 19.48 45.66
C ILE A 448 -13.57 19.10 47.06
N LEU A 449 -13.78 17.81 47.34
CA LEU A 449 -14.27 17.34 48.64
C LEU A 449 -13.28 17.65 49.76
N ASN A 450 -11.97 17.49 49.52
CA ASN A 450 -10.93 17.87 50.47
C ASN A 450 -10.92 19.38 50.76
N SER A 451 -11.13 20.21 49.73
CA SER A 451 -11.25 21.67 49.87
C SER A 451 -12.49 22.07 50.67
N VAL A 452 -13.64 21.43 50.39
CA VAL A 452 -14.88 21.64 51.15
C VAL A 452 -14.69 21.24 52.61
N LYS A 453 -14.10 20.08 52.89
CA LYS A 453 -13.82 19.62 54.26
C LYS A 453 -12.92 20.59 55.04
N LYS A 454 -11.80 21.03 54.44
CA LYS A 454 -10.91 22.02 55.07
C LYS A 454 -11.61 23.35 55.37
N MET A 455 -12.46 23.81 54.46
CA MET A 455 -13.24 25.03 54.64
C MET A 455 -14.27 24.87 55.76
N GLU A 456 -14.99 23.76 55.79
CA GLU A 456 -15.96 23.44 56.82
C GLU A 456 -15.31 23.37 58.22
N GLU A 457 -14.16 22.70 58.34
CA GLU A 457 -13.38 22.64 59.58
C GLU A 457 -12.91 24.03 60.04
N SER A 458 -12.48 24.89 59.10
CA SER A 458 -12.08 26.27 59.40
C SER A 458 -13.26 27.10 59.92
N LEU A 459 -14.45 26.93 59.33
CA LEU A 459 -15.68 27.59 59.74
C LEU A 459 -16.16 27.06 61.10
N LYS A 460 -16.06 25.75 61.37
CA LYS A 460 -16.35 25.14 62.67
C LYS A 460 -15.43 25.72 63.75
N ARG A 461 -14.11 25.82 63.50
CA ARG A 461 -13.14 26.45 64.43
C ARG A 461 -13.43 27.94 64.66
N LEU A 462 -13.76 28.70 63.61
CA LEU A 462 -14.09 30.12 63.73
C LEU A 462 -15.41 30.34 64.50
N LYS A 463 -16.42 29.49 64.29
CA LYS A 463 -17.67 29.52 65.07
C LYS A 463 -17.43 29.14 66.53
N GLN A 464 -16.57 28.16 66.81
CA GLN A 464 -16.18 27.78 68.18
C GLN A 464 -15.43 28.93 68.88
N ALA A 465 -14.49 29.58 68.21
CA ALA A 465 -13.76 30.75 68.75
C ALA A 465 -14.65 31.98 68.98
N ARG A 466 -15.72 32.16 68.18
CA ARG A 466 -16.73 33.20 68.41
C ARG A 466 -17.72 32.85 69.52
N LYS A 467 -18.05 31.57 69.71
CA LYS A 467 -18.91 31.10 70.82
C LYS A 467 -18.31 31.39 72.21
N THR A 468 -16.99 31.48 72.32
CA THR A 468 -16.31 31.91 73.56
C THR A 468 -16.46 33.39 73.91
N VAL A 469 -17.00 34.24 73.00
CA VAL A 469 -17.10 35.70 73.22
C VAL A 469 -18.54 36.22 73.31
N MET A 470 -19.53 35.49 72.78
CA MET A 470 -20.96 35.87 72.90
C MET A 470 -21.85 34.64 73.07
N ALA A 471 -22.28 34.40 74.31
CA ALA A 471 -23.41 33.54 74.61
C ALA A 471 -24.71 34.35 74.41
N ASN A 472 -25.34 34.16 73.25
CA ASN A 472 -26.79 34.26 72.96
C ASN A 472 -27.03 34.79 71.55
N SER A 473 -27.31 33.88 70.63
CA SER A 473 -28.31 34.11 69.58
C SER A 473 -28.83 32.75 69.09
N THR A 474 -30.15 32.64 69.14
CA THR A 474 -30.97 31.54 68.65
C THR A 474 -30.86 31.39 67.13
N ALA A 475 -31.08 30.16 66.68
CA ALA A 475 -30.95 29.67 65.31
C ALA A 475 -31.69 30.50 64.24
N PRO A 476 -31.19 30.47 62.99
CA PRO A 476 -32.06 30.47 61.83
C PRO A 476 -31.93 29.17 61.02
N ASN A 477 -33.10 28.57 60.79
CA ASN A 477 -33.51 27.69 59.69
C ASN A 477 -32.70 26.40 59.41
N GLY A 478 -33.41 25.27 59.55
CA GLY A 478 -33.01 23.92 59.12
C GLY A 478 -32.97 23.75 57.60
N GLY A 479 -32.17 24.58 56.92
CA GLY A 479 -31.80 24.41 55.53
C GLY A 479 -30.46 23.67 55.40
N MET A 480 -30.35 22.82 54.37
CA MET A 480 -29.09 22.16 53.98
C MET A 480 -27.95 23.19 53.84
N SER A 481 -26.81 22.97 54.51
CA SER A 481 -25.60 23.78 54.36
C SER A 481 -25.12 23.82 52.90
N ASP A 482 -24.52 24.92 52.46
CA ASP A 482 -23.92 25.05 51.13
C ASP A 482 -22.90 23.93 50.86
N ASP A 483 -22.12 23.53 51.87
CA ASP A 483 -21.16 22.42 51.76
C ASP A 483 -21.86 21.06 51.56
N ASN A 484 -23.02 20.86 52.19
CA ASN A 484 -23.83 19.65 52.01
C ASN A 484 -24.55 19.66 50.66
N LYS A 485 -24.96 20.82 50.13
CA LYS A 485 -25.45 20.94 48.74
C LYS A 485 -24.37 20.58 47.72
N ILE A 486 -23.11 20.98 47.95
CA ILE A 486 -21.99 20.62 47.07
C ILE A 486 -21.77 19.10 47.06
N ARG A 487 -21.71 18.45 48.24
CA ARG A 487 -21.59 16.99 48.35
C ARG A 487 -22.75 16.26 47.67
N LEU A 488 -23.97 16.73 47.86
CA LEU A 488 -25.16 16.14 47.24
C LEU A 488 -25.15 16.30 45.71
N GLN A 489 -24.76 17.46 45.17
CA GLN A 489 -24.67 17.65 43.72
C GLN A 489 -23.65 16.69 43.10
N LEU A 490 -22.46 16.57 43.71
CA LEU A 490 -21.43 15.65 43.24
C LEU A 490 -21.93 14.19 43.22
N ALA A 491 -22.76 13.80 44.21
CA ALA A 491 -23.39 12.47 44.25
C ALA A 491 -24.35 12.25 43.09
N LEU A 492 -25.22 13.22 42.83
CA LEU A 492 -26.16 13.16 41.71
C LEU A 492 -25.42 13.12 40.36
N ASP A 493 -24.35 13.89 40.21
CA ASP A 493 -23.57 13.95 38.97
C ASP A 493 -22.83 12.62 38.69
N VAL A 494 -22.21 12.01 39.71
CA VAL A 494 -21.52 10.70 39.58
C VAL A 494 -22.49 9.54 39.36
N GLU A 495 -23.61 9.53 40.09
CA GLU A 495 -24.65 8.50 39.90
C GLU A 495 -25.23 8.56 38.48
N HIS A 496 -25.52 9.77 38.00
CA HIS A 496 -26.00 9.97 36.64
C HIS A 496 -24.95 9.59 35.59
N PHE A 497 -23.67 9.92 35.81
CA PHE A 497 -22.58 9.51 34.94
C PHE A 497 -22.50 7.98 34.80
N GLY A 498 -22.62 7.25 35.91
CA GLY A 498 -22.67 5.78 35.91
C GLY A 498 -23.85 5.20 35.14
N ILE A 499 -25.04 5.75 35.33
CA ILE A 499 -26.25 5.33 34.61
C ILE A 499 -26.08 5.54 33.10
N GLN A 500 -25.51 6.67 32.68
CA GLN A 500 -25.30 6.96 31.26
C GLN A 500 -24.27 6.02 30.63
N ILE A 501 -23.19 5.69 31.34
CA ILE A 501 -22.22 4.68 30.91
C ILE A 501 -22.88 3.31 30.70
N GLN A 502 -23.72 2.87 31.64
CA GLN A 502 -24.45 1.61 31.50
C GLN A 502 -25.41 1.61 30.30
N LYS A 503 -26.07 2.74 30.04
CA LYS A 503 -26.93 2.91 28.84
C LYS A 503 -26.15 2.82 27.53
N MET A 504 -24.85 3.12 27.53
CA MET A 504 -24.00 2.91 26.34
C MET A 504 -23.67 1.42 26.10
N GLY A 505 -24.03 0.53 27.02
CA GLY A 505 -23.78 -0.91 26.95
C GLY A 505 -22.47 -1.35 27.61
N LEU A 506 -21.80 -0.47 28.36
CA LEU A 506 -20.53 -0.77 29.02
C LEU A 506 -20.75 -1.21 30.47
N GLN A 507 -19.98 -2.20 30.90
CA GLN A 507 -20.02 -2.66 32.29
C GLN A 507 -19.18 -1.74 33.17
N LEU A 508 -19.76 -1.22 34.26
CA LEU A 508 -19.05 -0.35 35.21
C LEU A 508 -17.86 -1.06 35.86
N SER A 509 -17.86 -2.41 35.92
CA SER A 509 -16.74 -3.22 36.40
C SER A 509 -15.49 -3.11 35.54
N ASN A 510 -15.63 -2.81 34.25
CA ASN A 510 -14.51 -2.74 33.31
C ASN A 510 -13.82 -1.37 33.37
N ILE A 511 -14.50 -0.36 33.90
CA ILE A 511 -13.97 1.01 34.03
C ILE A 511 -13.20 1.10 35.35
N LYS A 512 -11.88 0.99 35.21
CA LYS A 512 -10.95 1.23 36.32
C LYS A 512 -11.23 2.60 36.94
N SER A 513 -11.32 2.66 38.27
CA SER A 513 -11.58 3.85 39.08
C SER A 513 -13.06 4.27 39.26
N PHE A 514 -14.04 3.68 38.55
CA PHE A 514 -15.44 4.05 38.77
C PHE A 514 -15.96 3.61 40.16
N SER A 515 -15.60 2.41 40.62
CA SER A 515 -15.98 1.92 41.96
C SER A 515 -15.47 2.85 43.07
N ALA A 516 -14.19 3.22 43.01
CA ALA A 516 -13.58 4.17 43.95
C ALA A 516 -14.24 5.55 43.91
N LEU A 517 -14.64 6.02 42.73
CA LEU A 517 -15.38 7.27 42.58
C LEU A 517 -16.78 7.20 43.21
N SER A 518 -17.49 6.10 42.99
CA SER A 518 -18.80 5.88 43.60
C SER A 518 -18.71 5.80 45.13
N GLU A 519 -17.72 5.10 45.66
CA GLU A 519 -17.46 5.00 47.11
C GLU A 519 -17.12 6.34 47.74
N LEU A 520 -16.24 7.13 47.09
CA LEU A 520 -15.84 8.46 47.56
C LEU A 520 -17.05 9.38 47.75
N VAL A 521 -17.95 9.38 46.77
CA VAL A 521 -19.09 10.28 46.79
C VAL A 521 -20.23 9.75 47.66
N GLN A 522 -20.39 8.42 47.76
CA GLN A 522 -21.32 7.83 48.73
C GLN A 522 -20.89 8.15 50.16
N SER A 523 -19.60 8.07 50.50
CA SER A 523 -19.10 8.48 51.81
C SER A 523 -19.37 9.96 52.10
N ALA A 524 -19.25 10.83 51.10
CA ALA A 524 -19.59 12.24 51.24
C ALA A 524 -21.10 12.47 51.44
N LYS A 525 -21.96 11.65 50.82
CA LYS A 525 -23.41 11.67 51.00
C LYS A 525 -23.82 11.19 52.39
N ASP A 526 -23.17 10.15 52.91
CA ASP A 526 -23.45 9.61 54.24
C ASP A 526 -23.08 10.61 55.35
N GLN A 527 -22.03 11.42 55.15
CA GLN A 527 -21.69 12.53 56.07
C GLN A 527 -22.83 13.56 56.19
N ILE A 528 -23.59 13.80 55.12
CA ILE A 528 -24.75 14.70 55.16
C ILE A 528 -25.83 14.11 56.08
N ALA A 529 -26.10 12.81 55.95
CA ALA A 529 -27.11 12.13 56.76
C ALA A 529 -26.74 12.14 58.25
N ALA A 530 -25.46 11.94 58.57
CA ALA A 530 -24.94 11.98 59.94
C ALA A 530 -24.96 13.38 60.58
N GLU A 531 -24.95 14.47 59.79
CA GLU A 531 -25.06 15.85 60.30
C GLU A 531 -26.51 16.34 60.47
N GLN A 532 -27.49 15.60 59.92
CA GLN A 532 -28.92 15.92 60.03
C GLN A 532 -29.65 15.13 61.13
N THR A 533 -29.09 14.00 61.58
CA THR A 533 -29.44 13.28 62.81
C THR A 533 -28.73 13.87 64.01
#